data_AF-V2Y9C0-F1
#
_entry.id   AF-V2Y9C0-F1
#
_cell.length_a   1.000
_cell.length_b   1.000
_cell.length_c   1.000
_cell.angle_alpha   90.00
_cell.angle_beta   90.00
_cell.angle_gamma   90.00
#
_symmetry.space_group_name_H-M   'P 1'
#
loop_
_entity.id
_entity.type
_entity.pdbx_description
1 polymer ?
#
loop_
_entity_poly.entity_id
_entity_poly.type
_entity_poly.pdbx_seq_one_letter_code
_entity_poly.pdbx_strand_id
1 'polypeptide(L)' 'MPVYTERLCLSPQCGFASCEIGNKLTENEQWAKLKLVKEVAEEVWGK' A
#
# COMPACT_ATOMS: atom_id res chain seq x y z
N MET A 1 -9.03 10.84 21.88
CA MET A 1 -8.72 11.61 20.66
C MET A 1 -9.54 11.04 19.52
N PRO A 2 -10.31 11.85 18.79
CA PRO A 2 -10.99 11.39 17.59
C PRO A 2 -9.97 11.16 16.47
N VAL A 3 -10.20 10.11 15.67
CA VAL A 3 -9.47 9.84 14.42
C VAL A 3 -10.37 10.27 13.27
N TYR A 4 -9.86 11.14 12.40
CA TYR A 4 -10.57 11.62 11.22
C TYR A 4 -10.02 10.90 9.99
N THR A 5 -10.89 10.20 9.28
CA THR A 5 -10.54 9.41 8.08
C THR A 5 -9.90 10.27 6.99
N GLU A 6 -10.21 11.57 6.97
CA GLU A 6 -9.69 12.58 6.04
C GLU A 6 -8.20 12.92 6.26
N ARG A 7 -7.64 12.46 7.39
CA ARG A 7 -6.23 12.65 7.76
C ARG A 7 -5.44 11.34 7.75
N LEU A 8 -5.98 10.29 7.15
CA LEU A 8 -5.34 8.99 7.02
C LEU A 8 -4.90 8.75 5.57
N CYS A 9 -3.82 8.00 5.40
CA CYS A 9 -3.33 7.53 4.11
C CYS A 9 -2.99 6.04 4.19
N LEU A 10 -3.04 5.36 3.06
CA LEU A 10 -2.72 3.93 2.96
C LEU A 10 -1.42 3.72 2.19
N SER A 11 -0.58 2.81 2.68
CA SER A 11 0.67 2.41 2.03
C SER A 11 0.94 0.92 2.26
N PRO A 12 1.85 0.31 1.49
CA PRO A 12 2.46 -0.96 1.88
C PRO A 12 3.14 -0.85 3.25
N GLN A 13 3.33 -1.99 3.91
CA GLN A 13 3.96 -2.07 5.25
C GLN A 13 5.43 -1.67 5.22
N CYS A 14 6.15 -2.08 4.16
CA CYS A 14 7.55 -1.76 3.92
C CYS A 14 7.73 -1.38 2.43
N GLY A 15 8.79 -0.64 2.11
CA GLY A 15 9.19 -0.42 0.72
C GLY A 15 9.69 -1.70 0.05
N PHE A 16 9.62 -1.76 -1.29
CA PHE A 16 10.06 -2.95 -2.04
C PHE A 16 11.56 -3.21 -1.96
N ALA A 17 12.37 -2.17 -1.68
CA ALA A 17 13.81 -2.26 -1.52
C ALA A 17 14.29 -2.51 -0.07
N SER A 18 13.37 -2.73 0.89
CA SER A 18 13.68 -2.63 2.33
C SER A 18 14.36 -3.84 2.98
N CYS A 19 14.89 -4.80 2.22
CA CYS A 19 15.54 -6.01 2.77
C CYS A 19 16.97 -6.13 2.24
N GLU A 20 17.96 -6.40 3.10
CA GLU A 20 19.36 -6.71 2.70
C GLU A 20 19.45 -7.88 1.72
N ILE A 21 18.50 -8.82 1.78
CA ILE A 21 18.40 -9.99 0.89
C ILE A 21 17.62 -9.67 -0.40
N GLY A 22 17.04 -8.47 -0.49
CA GLY A 22 16.06 -8.09 -1.50
C GLY A 22 14.74 -8.83 -1.28
N ASN A 23 13.61 -8.12 -1.31
CA ASN A 23 12.36 -8.84 -1.55
C ASN A 23 12.48 -9.46 -2.94
N LYS A 24 12.43 -10.79 -3.04
CA LYS A 24 12.30 -11.50 -4.33
C LYS A 24 10.88 -11.29 -4.89
N LEU A 25 10.55 -10.03 -5.15
CA LEU A 25 9.33 -9.63 -5.82
C LEU A 25 9.71 -9.25 -7.24
N THR A 26 9.12 -9.95 -8.19
CA THR A 26 9.11 -9.51 -9.58
C THR A 26 8.44 -8.15 -9.69
N GLU A 27 8.75 -7.42 -10.75
CA GLU A 27 8.11 -6.12 -11.03
C GLU A 27 6.56 -6.24 -11.04
N ASN A 28 6.04 -7.32 -11.63
CA ASN A 28 4.61 -7.60 -11.66
C ASN A 28 4.00 -7.74 -10.25
N GLU A 29 4.70 -8.37 -9.32
CA GLU A 29 4.23 -8.50 -7.94
C GLU A 29 4.28 -7.16 -7.20
N GLN A 30 5.25 -6.29 -7.50
CA GLN A 30 5.30 -4.93 -6.96
C GLN A 30 4.09 -4.11 -7.44
N TRP A 31 3.79 -4.15 -8.74
CA TRP A 31 2.61 -3.49 -9.30
C TRP A 31 1.31 -4.06 -8.76
N ALA A 32 1.21 -5.38 -8.57
CA ALA A 32 0.04 -6.01 -7.97
C ALA A 32 -0.21 -5.50 -6.54
N LYS A 33 0.85 -5.30 -5.75
CA LYS A 33 0.74 -4.71 -4.40
C LYS A 33 0.27 -3.25 -4.44
N LEU A 34 0.78 -2.45 -5.38
CA LEU A 34 0.32 -1.07 -5.55
C LEU A 34 -1.15 -0.99 -5.98
N LYS A 35 -1.56 -1.89 -6.89
CA LYS A 35 -2.96 -2.02 -7.32
C LYS A 35 -3.88 -2.36 -6.15
N LEU A 36 -3.48 -3.31 -5.31
CA LEU A 36 -4.23 -3.67 -4.10
C LEU A 36 -4.39 -2.48 -3.14
N VAL A 37 -3.31 -1.72 -2.89
CA VAL A 37 -3.39 -0.53 -2.03
C VAL A 37 -4.39 0.49 -2.58
N LYS A 38 -4.39 0.70 -3.91
CA LYS A 38 -5.36 1.58 -4.56
C LYS A 38 -6.79 1.07 -4.42
N GLU A 39 -7.04 -0.21 -4.70
CA GLU A 39 -8.37 -0.83 -4.61
C GLU A 39 -8.94 -0.73 -3.20
N VAL A 40 -8.13 -1.01 -2.18
CA VAL A 40 -8.53 -0.89 -0.77
C VAL A 40 -8.79 0.57 -0.40
N ALA A 41 -7.97 1.52 -0.88
CA ALA A 41 -8.20 2.93 -0.64
C ALA A 41 -9.52 3.41 -1.28
N GLU A 42 -9.86 2.92 -2.47
CA GLU A 42 -11.14 3.19 -3.13
C GLU A 42 -12.32 2.54 -2.40
N GLU A 43 -12.18 1.33 -1.86
CA GLU A 43 -13.23 0.69 -1.05
C GLU A 43 -13.56 1.46 0.23
N VAL A 44 -12.52 2.00 0.90
CA VAL A 44 -12.67 2.69 2.20
C VAL A 44 -13.05 4.16 2.03
N TRP A 45 -12.54 4.86 1.00
CA TRP A 45 -12.70 6.31 0.82
C TRP A 45 -13.32 6.75 -0.52
N GLY A 46 -13.46 5.86 -1.50
CA GLY A 46 -14.07 6.18 -2.79
C GLY A 46 -15.55 6.55 -2.62
N LYS A 47 -15.93 7.73 -3.13
CA LYS A 47 -17.33 8.18 -3.19
C LYS A 47 -18.01 7.70 -4.45
#